data_AF-A0A6V8NQU0-F1
#
_entry.id   AF-A0A6V8NQU0-F1
#
_cell.length_a   1.000
_cell.length_b   1.000
_cell.length_c   1.000
_cell.angle_alpha   90.00
_cell.angle_beta   90.00
_cell.angle_gamma   90.00
#
_symmetry.space_group_name_H-M   'P 1'
#
loop_
_entity.id
_entity.type
_entity.pdbx_description
1 polymer ?
#
loop_
_entity_poly.entity_id
_entity_poly.type
_entity_poly.pdbx_seq_one_letter_code
_entity_poly.pdbx_strand_id
1 'polypeptide(L)'
;SQVLPMEDFNLHLTGDVHAVGLAHNLLAAFIDTHIMKDNALGIDPLSITWRRVVDVSDRALRHIVTGLGGERERAASGDRL
;
A
#
# COMPACT_ATOMS: atom_id res chain seq x y z
N SER A 1 6.63 -25.02 27.13
CA SER A 1 5.18 -24.85 26.90
C SER A 1 4.98 -24.35 25.48
N GLN A 2 3.85 -24.68 24.84
CA GLN A 2 3.48 -24.18 23.50
C GLN A 2 2.12 -23.47 23.59
N VAL A 3 1.90 -22.50 22.71
CA VAL A 3 0.58 -21.88 22.50
C VAL A 3 -0.16 -22.69 21.44
N LEU A 4 -1.40 -23.05 21.74
CA LEU A 4 -2.30 -23.83 20.88
C LEU A 4 -3.63 -23.07 20.72
N PRO A 5 -4.35 -23.23 19.60
CA PRO A 5 -4.03 -24.09 18.45
C PRO A 5 -3.03 -23.44 17.48
N MET A 6 -2.02 -24.21 17.02
CA MET A 6 -0.94 -23.70 16.16
C MET A 6 -1.40 -23.39 14.73
N GLU A 7 -2.40 -24.10 14.21
CA GLU A 7 -2.88 -23.90 12.84
C GLU A 7 -3.54 -22.53 12.66
N ASP A 8 -4.42 -22.14 13.60
CA ASP A 8 -5.05 -20.82 13.59
C ASP A 8 -4.00 -19.72 13.77
N PHE A 9 -3.04 -19.93 14.66
CA PHE A 9 -1.99 -18.95 14.95
C PHE A 9 -1.04 -18.69 13.78
N ASN A 10 -0.72 -19.73 12.99
CA ASN A 10 0.18 -19.62 11.83
C ASN A 10 -0.53 -19.14 10.55
N LEU A 11 -1.86 -19.12 10.55
CA LEU A 11 -2.68 -18.66 9.42
C LEU A 11 -3.30 -17.31 9.80
N HIS A 12 -4.63 -17.22 9.74
CA HIS A 12 -5.33 -15.94 9.84
C HIS A 12 -5.68 -15.54 11.28
N LEU A 13 -5.58 -16.47 12.24
CA LEU A 13 -6.05 -16.33 13.61
C LEU A 13 -7.44 -15.66 13.65
N THR A 14 -7.53 -14.47 14.25
CA THR A 14 -8.72 -13.62 14.41
C THR A 14 -8.92 -12.64 13.27
N GLY A 15 -7.94 -12.53 12.36
CA GLY A 15 -7.96 -11.64 11.21
C GLY A 15 -7.31 -10.28 11.43
N ASP A 16 -6.63 -10.06 12.56
CA ASP A 16 -6.09 -8.75 12.93
C ASP A 16 -5.04 -8.23 11.92
N VAL A 17 -4.21 -9.12 11.36
CA VAL A 17 -3.25 -8.74 10.31
C VAL A 17 -3.96 -8.26 9.04
N HIS A 18 -5.09 -8.87 8.67
CA HIS A 18 -5.90 -8.38 7.55
C HIS A 18 -6.50 -7.01 7.84
N ALA A 19 -7.02 -6.80 9.05
CA ALA A 19 -7.58 -5.51 9.45
C ALA A 19 -6.52 -4.39 9.37
N VAL A 20 -5.31 -4.64 9.88
CA VAL A 20 -4.17 -3.72 9.77
C VAL A 20 -3.79 -3.49 8.31
N GLY A 21 -3.66 -4.56 7.50
CA GLY A 21 -3.32 -4.46 6.08
C GLY A 21 -4.34 -3.66 5.28
N LEU A 22 -5.64 -3.84 5.55
CA LEU A 22 -6.72 -3.08 4.92
C LEU A 22 -6.64 -1.60 5.26
N ALA A 23 -6.50 -1.25 6.55
CA ALA A 23 -6.38 0.14 6.98
C ALA A 23 -5.14 0.82 6.37
N HIS A 24 -4.00 0.12 6.37
CA HIS A 24 -2.73 0.61 5.83
C HIS A 24 -2.81 0.94 4.33
N ASN A 25 -3.38 0.01 3.56
CA ASN A 25 -3.53 0.16 2.12
C ASN A 25 -4.66 1.14 1.74
N LEU A 26 -5.68 1.28 2.58
CA LEU A 26 -6.72 2.29 2.40
C LEU A 26 -6.13 3.70 2.48
N LEU A 27 -5.24 3.96 3.44
CA LEU A 27 -4.55 5.25 3.52
C LEU A 27 -3.67 5.48 2.28
N ALA A 28 -2.92 4.48 1.83
CA ALA A 28 -2.13 4.59 0.60
C ALA A 28 -3.01 4.95 -0.62
N ALA A 29 -4.17 4.31 -0.74
CA ALA A 29 -5.14 4.62 -1.81
C ALA A 29 -5.71 6.05 -1.68
N PHE A 30 -5.97 6.53 -0.47
CA PHE A 30 -6.42 7.91 -0.25
C PHE A 30 -5.36 8.94 -0.60
N ILE A 31 -4.09 8.69 -0.30
CA ILE A 31 -2.96 9.56 -0.69
C ILE A 31 -2.91 9.68 -2.22
N ASP A 32 -2.92 8.54 -2.93
CA ASP A 32 -2.89 8.52 -4.39
C ASP A 32 -4.12 9.23 -5.00
N THR A 33 -5.30 9.01 -4.41
CA THR A 33 -6.55 9.68 -4.84
C THR A 33 -6.49 11.19 -4.62
N HIS A 34 -5.91 11.64 -3.50
CA HIS A 34 -5.76 13.06 -3.19
C HIS A 34 -4.85 13.75 -4.21
N ILE A 35 -3.73 13.12 -4.55
CA ILE A 35 -2.78 13.61 -5.56
C ILE A 35 -3.42 13.66 -6.95
N MET A 36 -4.19 12.63 -7.32
CA MET A 36 -4.84 12.54 -8.64
C MET A 36 -5.94 13.58 -8.85
N LYS A 37 -6.67 13.97 -7.79
CA LYS A 37 -7.82 14.86 -7.91
C LYS A 37 -7.42 16.33 -8.06
N ASP A 38 -7.00 16.95 -6.97
CA ASP A 38 -6.64 18.37 -6.92
C ASP A 38 -5.32 18.64 -6.20
N ASN A 39 -4.78 17.63 -5.51
CA ASN A 39 -3.62 17.72 -4.64
C ASN A 39 -3.61 18.99 -3.78
N ALA A 40 -4.74 19.33 -3.13
CA ALA A 40 -4.88 20.57 -2.36
C ALA A 40 -3.86 20.73 -1.21
N LEU A 41 -3.19 19.64 -0.82
CA LEU A 41 -2.14 19.64 0.21
C LEU A 41 -0.73 19.83 -0.36
N GLY A 42 -0.59 19.89 -1.69
CA GLY A 42 0.69 20.05 -2.36
C GLY A 42 1.67 18.91 -2.08
N ILE A 43 1.16 17.67 -1.96
CA ILE A 43 1.99 16.50 -1.67
C ILE A 43 2.92 16.28 -2.86
N ASP A 44 4.23 16.27 -2.60
CA ASP A 44 5.23 15.84 -3.57
C ASP A 44 5.26 14.31 -3.64
N PRO A 45 4.85 13.71 -4.77
CA PRO A 45 4.79 12.26 -4.96
C PRO A 45 6.13 11.55 -4.79
N LEU A 46 7.24 12.24 -5.07
CA LEU A 46 8.59 11.68 -4.94
C LEU A 46 9.07 11.65 -3.47
N SER A 47 8.37 12.32 -2.58
CA SER A 47 8.69 12.41 -1.15
C SER A 47 7.87 11.46 -0.26
N ILE A 48 6.92 10.72 -0.83
CA ILE A 48 6.02 9.85 -0.07
C ILE A 48 6.81 8.71 0.57
N THR A 49 6.75 8.63 1.90
CA THR A 49 7.37 7.55 2.68
C THR A 49 6.39 6.42 3.02
N TRP A 50 5.08 6.65 2.88
CA TRP A 50 4.04 5.67 3.16
C TRP A 50 3.95 4.63 2.02
N ARG A 51 4.28 3.37 2.32
CA ARG A 51 4.29 2.26 1.34
C ARG A 51 3.01 1.43 1.40
N ARG A 52 2.74 0.61 0.38
CA ARG A 52 1.72 -0.46 0.46
C ARG A 52 2.27 -1.71 1.16
N VAL A 53 1.39 -2.53 1.72
CA VAL A 53 1.74 -3.77 2.45
C VAL A 53 0.92 -4.96 1.99
N VAL A 54 1.51 -6.14 2.12
CA VAL A 54 0.83 -7.44 1.92
C VAL A 54 1.42 -8.44 2.90
N ASP A 55 0.58 -9.31 3.46
CA ASP A 55 1.02 -10.40 4.32
C ASP A 55 1.40 -11.63 3.48
N VAL A 56 2.35 -11.43 2.56
CA VAL A 56 2.86 -12.44 1.64
C VAL A 56 4.36 -12.20 1.46
N SER A 57 5.12 -13.30 1.40
CA SER A 57 6.54 -13.25 1.04
C SER A 57 6.73 -13.01 -0.46
N ASP A 58 6.43 -11.79 -0.93
CA ASP A 58 6.60 -11.38 -2.32
C ASP A 58 7.75 -10.37 -2.48
N ARG A 59 8.86 -10.83 -3.07
CA ARG A 59 10.03 -9.97 -3.34
C ARG A 59 9.82 -8.99 -4.49
N ALA A 60 8.89 -9.26 -5.41
CA ALA A 60 8.67 -8.43 -6.59
C ALA A 60 8.13 -7.04 -6.21
N LEU A 61 7.45 -6.94 -5.07
CA LEU A 61 6.82 -5.72 -4.58
C LEU A 61 7.76 -4.78 -3.82
N ARG A 62 9.05 -5.13 -3.64
CA ARG A 62 10.00 -4.30 -2.88
C ARG A 62 10.29 -2.95 -3.55
N HIS A 63 10.33 -2.94 -4.88
CA HIS A 63 10.58 -1.76 -5.71
C HIS A 63 9.68 -1.83 -6.94
N ILE A 64 8.62 -1.03 -6.94
CA ILE A 64 7.64 -0.98 -8.01
C ILE A 64 7.35 0.47 -8.38
N VAL A 65 6.88 0.67 -9.61
CA VAL A 65 6.31 1.94 -10.06
C VAL A 65 4.81 1.75 -10.16
N THR A 66 4.04 2.64 -9.52
CA THR A 66 2.57 2.65 -9.55
C THR A 66 2.06 3.88 -10.28
N GLY A 67 0.75 3.95 -10.57
CA GLY A 67 0.16 5.10 -11.26
C GLY A 67 0.60 5.20 -12.73
N LEU A 68 0.85 4.06 -13.37
CA LEU A 68 1.13 3.99 -14.80
C LEU A 68 -0.18 4.02 -15.60
N GLY A 69 -0.14 4.59 -16.80
CA GLY A 69 -1.32 4.88 -17.63
C GLY A 69 -1.41 6.39 -17.91
N GLY A 70 -2.36 6.84 -18.74
CA GLY A 70 -2.46 8.25 -19.14
C GLY A 70 -2.87 9.19 -18.00
N GLU A 71 -3.27 10.42 -18.31
CA GLU A 71 -3.65 11.43 -17.30
C GLU A 71 -4.71 10.98 -16.29
N ARG A 72 -5.55 9.99 -16.63
CA ARG A 72 -6.60 9.44 -15.75
C ARG A 72 -6.12 8.31 -14.83
N GLU A 73 -4.94 7.74 -15.08
CA GLU A 73 -4.33 6.67 -14.28
C GLU A 73 -3.05 7.13 -13.56
N ARG A 74 -2.53 8.33 -13.86
CA ARG A 74 -1.37 8.91 -13.17
C ARG A 74 -1.73 9.41 -11.78
N ALA A 75 -1.71 8.51 -10.80
CA ALA A 75 -1.30 8.89 -9.44
C ALA A 75 0.24 9.02 -9.46
N ALA A 76 0.69 10.17 -9.94
CA ALA A 76 2.06 10.66 -9.93
C ALA A 76 3.20 9.62 -9.86
N SER A 77 3.65 9.19 -11.04
CA SER A 77 5.03 8.76 -11.22
C SER A 77 5.70 9.76 -12.17
N GLY A 78 6.65 10.52 -11.64
CA GLY A 78 7.54 11.34 -12.44
C GLY A 78 8.45 10.45 -13.26
N ASP A 79 8.20 10.40 -14.57
CA ASP A 79 9.25 10.09 -15.54
C ASP A 79 9.19 11.16 -16.64
N ARG A 80 10.17 12.07 -16.55
CA ARG A 80 10.65 12.91 -17.64
C ARG A 80 12.12 12.57 -17.80
N LEU A 81 12.37 11.48 -18.51
CA LEU A 81 13.60 11.25 -19.27
C LEU A 81 13.20 11.11 -20.74
#